data_AF-A0A1H2VML9-F1
#
_entry.id   AF-A0A1H2VML9-F1
#
_cell.length_a   1.000
_cell.length_b   1.000
_cell.length_c   1.000
_cell.angle_alpha   90.00
_cell.angle_beta   90.00
_cell.angle_gamma   90.00
#
_symmetry.space_group_name_H-M   'P 1'
#
loop_
_entity.id
_entity.type
_entity.pdbx_description
1 polymer ?
#
loop_
_entity_poly.entity_id
_entity_poly.type
_entity_poly.pdbx_seq_one_letter_code
_entity_poly.pdbx_strand_id
1 'polypeptide(L)' 'MWQFETSGIEGEVTLFGVNIFAYKWQETGEYVKVTDPLYHVERSFCLYKVVINGETHSFVAGEFSNMIWGFYLLKY' A
#
# COMPACT_ATOMS: atom_id res chain seq x y z
N MET A 1 0.29 14.20 2.93
CA MET A 1 1.52 13.45 2.56
C MET A 1 1.27 11.95 2.70
N TRP A 2 1.99 11.11 1.96
CA TRP A 2 1.90 9.66 2.11
C TRP A 2 2.54 9.24 3.43
N GLN A 3 1.79 8.49 4.24
CA GLN A 3 2.23 8.03 5.56
C GLN A 3 2.08 6.52 5.62
N PHE A 4 3.02 5.88 6.33
CA PHE A 4 2.95 4.45 6.59
C PHE A 4 1.67 4.14 7.37
N GLU A 5 0.90 3.16 6.88
CA GLU A 5 -0.33 2.73 7.52
C GLU A 5 -0.14 1.37 8.21
N THR A 6 0.36 0.38 7.46
CA THR A 6 0.55 -0.97 7.97
C THR A 6 1.50 -1.78 7.09
N SER A 7 1.97 -2.91 7.60
CA SER A 7 2.70 -3.92 6.83
C SER A 7 2.32 -5.31 7.31
N GLY A 8 2.59 -6.31 6.48
CA GLY A 8 2.37 -7.70 6.86
C GLY A 8 2.58 -8.67 5.71
N ILE A 9 2.25 -9.92 5.98
CA ILE A 9 2.40 -11.03 5.03
C ILE A 9 1.31 -10.92 3.95
N GLU A 10 1.69 -11.20 2.71
CA GLU A 10 0.80 -11.31 1.58
C GLU A 10 -0.40 -12.20 1.91
N GLY A 11 -1.60 -11.71 1.62
CA GLY A 11 -2.85 -12.42 1.91
C GLY A 11 -3.41 -12.20 3.32
N GLU A 12 -2.70 -11.56 4.25
CA GLU A 12 -3.15 -11.39 5.64
C GLU A 12 -3.30 -9.92 6.09
N VAL A 13 -3.00 -8.96 5.21
CA VAL A 13 -3.03 -7.54 5.58
C VAL A 13 -4.44 -6.97 5.48
N THR A 14 -4.88 -6.32 6.57
CA THR A 14 -6.12 -5.52 6.59
C THR A 14 -5.82 -4.07 6.26
N LEU A 15 -6.42 -3.55 5.18
CA LEU A 15 -6.38 -2.14 4.78
C LEU A 15 -7.82 -1.70 4.44
N PHE A 16 -8.20 -0.47 4.79
CA PHE A 16 -9.58 0.03 4.64
C PHE A 16 -10.63 -0.84 5.33
N GLY A 17 -10.25 -1.57 6.39
CA GLY A 17 -11.16 -2.47 7.13
C GLY A 17 -11.44 -3.81 6.46
N VAL A 18 -10.77 -4.15 5.35
CA VAL A 18 -10.90 -5.44 4.65
C VAL A 18 -9.53 -6.05 4.38
N ASN A 19 -9.48 -7.35 4.08
CA ASN A 19 -8.25 -7.95 3.55
C ASN A 19 -7.97 -7.39 2.15
N ILE A 20 -6.90 -6.63 2.01
CA ILE A 20 -6.61 -5.89 0.79
C ILE A 20 -6.29 -6.81 -0.40
N PHE A 21 -5.71 -7.98 -0.12
CA PHE A 21 -5.35 -8.98 -1.14
C PHE A 21 -6.56 -9.77 -1.67
N ALA A 22 -7.72 -9.69 -0.99
CA ALA A 22 -8.96 -10.27 -1.50
C ALA A 22 -9.54 -9.50 -2.70
N TYR A 23 -8.99 -8.33 -3.03
CA TYR A 23 -9.45 -7.46 -4.10
C TYR A 23 -8.39 -7.34 -5.21
N LYS A 24 -8.85 -7.12 -6.45
CA LYS A 24 -7.95 -6.88 -7.57
C LYS A 24 -7.41 -5.45 -7.53
N TRP A 25 -6.08 -5.32 -7.48
CA TRP A 25 -5.42 -4.02 -7.55
C TRP A 25 -5.18 -3.63 -9.01
N GLN A 26 -5.29 -2.34 -9.27
CA GLN A 26 -4.96 -1.74 -10.55
C GLN A 26 -3.75 -0.83 -10.37
N GLU A 27 -2.67 -1.14 -11.07
CA GLU A 27 -1.50 -0.26 -11.13
C GLU A 27 -1.86 1.01 -11.89
N THR A 28 -1.48 2.18 -11.38
CA THR A 28 -1.65 3.44 -12.14
C THR A 28 -0.46 3.73 -13.04
N GLY A 29 0.67 3.05 -12.84
CA GLY A 29 1.95 3.33 -13.48
C GLY A 29 2.73 4.48 -12.80
N GLU A 30 2.16 5.09 -11.76
CA GLU A 30 2.81 6.14 -10.99
C GLU A 30 3.58 5.54 -9.81
N TYR A 31 4.72 6.13 -9.49
CA TYR A 31 5.55 5.75 -8.35
C TYR A 31 5.69 6.92 -7.40
N VAL A 32 5.54 6.63 -6.11
CA VAL A 32 5.55 7.61 -5.04
C VAL A 32 6.75 7.34 -4.14
N LYS A 33 7.50 8.40 -3.83
CA LYS A 33 8.53 8.35 -2.80
C LYS A 33 7.90 8.34 -1.42
N VAL A 34 8.21 7.31 -0.64
CA VAL A 34 7.77 7.12 0.73
C VAL A 34 8.96 6.80 1.61
N THR A 35 8.88 7.16 2.89
CA THR A 35 9.93 6.83 3.86
C THR A 35 9.68 5.44 4.43
N ASP A 36 10.70 4.60 4.39
CA ASP A 36 10.72 3.31 5.08
C ASP A 36 10.58 3.55 6.60
N PRO A 37 9.60 2.94 7.28
CA PRO A 37 9.33 3.21 8.68
C PRO A 37 10.43 2.68 9.62
N LEU A 38 11.23 1.70 9.18
CA LEU A 38 12.26 1.05 10.00
C LEU A 38 13.64 1.66 9.78
N TYR A 39 14.02 1.85 8.51
CA TYR A 39 15.35 2.33 8.14
C TYR A 39 15.41 3.84 7.87
N HIS A 40 14.25 4.52 7.83
CA HIS A 40 14.13 5.95 7.54
C HIS A 40 14.77 6.38 6.21
N VAL A 41 14.85 5.45 5.26
CA VAL A 41 15.34 5.69 3.89
C VAL A 41 14.17 5.94 2.96
N GLU A 42 14.38 6.76 1.93
CA GLU A 42 13.39 6.92 0.86
C GLU A 42 13.34 5.69 -0.04
N ARG A 43 12.13 5.20 -0.31
CA ARG A 43 11.85 4.17 -1.32
C ARG A 43 10.77 4.66 -2.26
N SER A 44 10.80 4.17 -3.50
CA SER A 44 9.75 4.45 -4.48
C SER A 44 8.88 3.21 -4.63
N PHE A 45 7.58 3.37 -4.39
CA PHE A 45 6.60 2.29 -4.53
C PHE A 45 5.46 2.68 -5.47
N CYS A 46 4.82 1.68 -6.06
CA CYS A 46 3.75 1.90 -7.04
C CYS A 46 2.48 2.39 -6.34
N LEU A 47 1.80 3.32 -6.99
CA LEU A 47 0.46 3.76 -6.62
C LEU A 47 -0.55 2.78 -7.24
N TYR A 48 -1.38 2.21 -6.37
CA TYR A 48 -2.45 1.30 -6.75
C TYR A 48 -3.81 1.94 -6.50
N LYS A 49 -4.77 1.51 -7.30
CA LYS A 49 -6.20 1.71 -7.06
C LYS A 49 -6.88 0.37 -6.81
N VAL A 50 -7.85 0.36 -5.93
CA VAL A 50 -8.70 -0.80 -5.65
C VAL A 50 -10.14 -0.34 -5.51
N VAL A 51 -11.07 -1.18 -5.98
CA VAL A 51 -12.50 -0.95 -5.78
C VAL A 51 -12.98 -1.83 -4.65
N ILE A 52 -13.38 -1.23 -3.53
CA ILE A 52 -13.91 -1.92 -2.34
C ILE A 52 -15.34 -1.46 -2.15
N ASN A 53 -16.30 -2.39 -2.17
CA ASN A 53 -17.73 -2.10 -2.00
C ASN A 53 -18.28 -1.00 -2.95
N GLY A 54 -17.72 -0.89 -4.16
CA GLY A 54 -18.10 0.11 -5.17
C GLY A 54 -17.39 1.46 -5.05
N GLU A 55 -16.59 1.66 -4.01
CA GLU A 55 -15.76 2.86 -3.82
C GLU A 55 -14.32 2.62 -4.29
N THR A 56 -13.74 3.60 -4.96
CA THR A 56 -12.34 3.53 -5.40
C THR A 56 -11.43 4.13 -4.35
N HIS A 57 -10.51 3.32 -3.82
CA HIS A 57 -9.46 3.75 -2.90
C HIS A 57 -8.11 3.75 -3.59
N SER A 58 -7.26 4.71 -3.24
CA SER A 58 -5.87 4.78 -3.69
C SER A 58 -4.93 4.51 -2.52
N PHE A 59 -3.89 3.71 -2.75
CA PHE A 59 -2.87 3.41 -1.76
C PHE A 59 -1.54 3.14 -2.45
N VAL A 60 -0.44 3.41 -1.75
CA VAL A 60 0.90 3.04 -2.23
C VAL A 60 1.30 1.75 -1.54
N ALA A 61 1.78 0.79 -2.33
CA ALA A 61 2.20 -0.50 -1.80
C ALA A 61 3.47 -0.99 -2.48
N GLY A 62 4.27 -1.74 -1.73
CA GLY A 62 5.44 -2.41 -2.25
C GLY A 62 5.97 -3.46 -1.29
N GLU A 63 6.69 -4.43 -1.84
CA GLU A 63 7.29 -5.51 -1.08
C GLU A 63 8.58 -5.01 -0.39
N PHE A 64 8.64 -5.16 0.93
CA PHE A 64 9.84 -4.85 1.73
C PHE A 64 10.83 -6.01 1.78
N SER A 65 10.31 -7.24 1.83
CA SER A 65 11.05 -8.50 1.89
C SER A 65 10.10 -9.63 1.49
N ASN A 66 10.61 -10.80 1.15
CA ASN A 66 9.83 -11.94 0.62
C ASN A 66 8.42 -12.07 1.22
N MET A 67 7.39 -11.73 0.45
CA MET A 67 5.95 -11.73 0.82
C MET A 67 5.53 -10.73 1.92
N ILE A 68 6.43 -9.89 2.43
CA ILE A 68 6.12 -8.81 3.37
C ILE A 68 5.88 -7.51 2.58
N TRP A 69 4.64 -7.05 2.61
CA TRP A 69 4.21 -5.84 1.93
C TRP A 69 4.07 -4.68 2.91
N GLY A 70 4.48 -3.49 2.47
CA GLY A 70 4.24 -2.22 3.14
C GLY A 70 3.14 -1.43 2.44
N PHE A 71 2.29 -0.77 3.21
CA PHE A 71 1.16 0.01 2.72
C PHE A 71 1.18 1.42 3.27
N TYR A 72 0.88 2.38 2.40
CA TYR A 72 0.88 3.80 2.70
C TYR A 72 -0.40 4.45 2.22
N LEU A 73 -0.94 5.35 3.05
CA LEU A 73 -2.14 6.11 2.75
C LEU A 73 -1.83 7.60 2.67
N LEU A 74 -2.55 8.31 1.81
CA LEU A 74 -2.50 9.76 1.74
C LEU A 74 -3.29 10.35 2.91
N LYS A 75 -2.61 11.06 3.80
CA LYS A 75 -3.23 11.79 4.93
C LYS A 75 -3.09 13.30 4.74
N TYR A 76 -4.13 14.04 5.10
CA TYR A 76 -4.22 15.50 5.02
C TYR A 76 -4.06 16.13 6.40
#